data_AF-A0A9D2M1G4-F1
#
_entry.id   AF-A0A9D2M1G4-F1
#
_cell.length_a   1.000
_cell.length_b   1.000
_cell.length_c   1.000
_cell.angle_alpha   90.00
_cell.angle_beta   90.00
_cell.angle_gamma   90.00
#
_symmetry.space_group_name_H-M   'P 1'
#
loop_
_entity.id
_entity.type
_entity.pdbx_description
1 polymer ?
#
loop_
_entity_poly.entity_id
_entity_poly.type
_entity_poly.pdbx_seq_one_letter_code
_entity_poly.pdbx_strand_id
1 'polypeptide(L)'
;MPKHQGQKRKLLVLARIFEQRTDAQTGLTTAELMDALLEYGIGSERKSIYNDLETLRALGYDIRSYRKATIWYYYLASRLFELAELKILVDAVQSSRFLPADKTTRLIEKLETLCSRRQAYTLQRQVYVANRAKSISDALYETIDVLYDAMNNGCQVSFFYMEWTAQKTLRRRREERYTVSPYALIWQDERYYLLAYDSAAGSLRHYRVDKMQELCCHPQDAREGLAAFEQVDLAAYTNATFGMFGGKTTSVTMRFDGSLAGVVIDRFGKDIIFSPRPGGAFAVTRDVVVSPQFMGWMAGLGTRAQIEAPAEVAKAFTEHCKALIALYEK
;
A
#
# COMPACT_ATOMS: atom_id res chain seq x y z
N MET A 1 13.91 -53.78 -1.61
CA MET A 1 13.88 -53.08 -2.91
C MET A 1 14.91 -51.97 -2.88
N PRO A 2 15.78 -51.83 -3.89
CA PRO A 2 16.88 -50.88 -3.81
C PRO A 2 16.32 -49.44 -3.90
N LYS A 3 16.68 -48.62 -2.91
CA LYS A 3 16.35 -47.19 -2.86
C LYS A 3 17.06 -46.50 -4.04
N HIS A 4 16.35 -46.22 -5.13
CA HIS A 4 16.90 -45.40 -6.20
C HIS A 4 17.34 -44.04 -5.64
N GLN A 5 18.60 -43.67 -5.86
CA GLN A 5 19.11 -42.31 -5.58
C GLN A 5 18.17 -41.29 -6.24
N GLY A 6 17.68 -40.32 -5.46
CA GLY A 6 16.84 -39.22 -5.96
C GLY A 6 15.35 -39.29 -5.60
N GLN A 7 14.86 -40.32 -4.90
CA GLN A 7 13.43 -40.42 -4.55
C GLN A 7 12.91 -39.23 -3.71
N LYS A 8 13.73 -38.68 -2.80
CA LYS A 8 13.38 -37.45 -2.05
C LYS A 8 13.31 -36.20 -2.94
N ARG A 9 14.18 -36.14 -3.97
CA ARG A 9 14.22 -35.04 -4.94
C ARG A 9 13.02 -35.10 -5.89
N LYS A 10 12.56 -36.30 -6.25
CA LYS A 10 11.41 -36.52 -7.13
C LYS A 10 10.15 -35.79 -6.64
N LEU A 11 9.79 -35.96 -5.37
CA LEU A 11 8.57 -35.36 -4.82
C LEU A 11 8.60 -33.83 -4.90
N LEU A 12 9.74 -33.22 -4.56
CA LEU A 12 9.95 -31.76 -4.65
C LEU A 12 9.91 -31.26 -6.10
N VAL A 13 10.50 -31.99 -7.03
CA VAL A 13 10.47 -31.64 -8.46
C VAL A 13 9.05 -31.78 -9.00
N LEU A 14 8.31 -32.81 -8.61
CA LEU A 14 6.92 -33.00 -9.01
C LEU A 14 6.03 -31.85 -8.51
N ALA A 15 6.18 -31.44 -7.24
CA ALA A 15 5.51 -30.25 -6.71
C ALA A 15 5.82 -29.01 -7.56
N ARG A 16 7.11 -28.75 -7.85
CA ARG A 16 7.53 -27.63 -8.70
C ARG A 16 6.96 -27.70 -10.12
N ILE A 17 6.81 -28.90 -10.69
CA ILE A 17 6.17 -29.09 -12.01
C ILE A 17 4.70 -28.66 -11.93
N PHE A 18 3.96 -29.09 -10.91
CA PHE A 18 2.57 -28.64 -10.71
C PHE A 18 2.47 -27.13 -10.54
N GLU A 19 3.33 -26.54 -9.72
CA GLU A 19 3.38 -25.09 -9.49
C GLU A 19 3.74 -24.30 -10.75
N GLN A 20 4.62 -24.78 -11.63
CA GLN A 20 5.06 -24.01 -12.79
C GLN A 20 4.24 -24.28 -14.05
N ARG A 21 3.77 -25.51 -14.24
CA ARG A 21 3.22 -25.97 -15.53
C ARG A 21 1.71 -26.23 -15.50
N THR A 22 1.09 -26.26 -14.33
CA THR A 22 -0.35 -26.54 -14.21
C THR A 22 -1.11 -25.40 -13.56
N ASP A 23 -2.38 -25.27 -13.89
CA ASP A 23 -3.34 -24.38 -13.22
C ASP A 23 -4.77 -24.90 -13.47
N ALA A 24 -5.78 -24.23 -12.95
CA ALA A 24 -7.19 -24.63 -13.11
C ALA A 24 -7.64 -24.81 -14.57
N GLN A 25 -6.93 -24.23 -15.54
CA GLN A 25 -7.22 -24.35 -16.98
C GLN A 25 -6.27 -25.30 -17.72
N THR A 26 -5.12 -25.64 -17.11
CA THR A 26 -4.06 -26.44 -17.74
C THR A 26 -3.62 -27.55 -16.81
N GLY A 27 -4.01 -28.80 -17.11
CA GLY A 27 -3.46 -29.98 -16.45
C GLY A 27 -2.44 -30.73 -17.30
N LEU A 28 -1.72 -31.65 -16.67
CA LEU A 28 -0.78 -32.58 -17.31
C LEU A 28 -1.26 -34.03 -17.14
N THR A 29 -1.07 -34.83 -18.18
CA THR A 29 -1.28 -36.28 -18.13
C THR A 29 -0.16 -36.98 -17.36
N THR A 30 -0.38 -38.23 -16.95
CA THR A 30 0.67 -39.02 -16.30
C THR A 30 1.91 -39.19 -17.19
N ALA A 31 1.74 -39.28 -18.51
CA ALA A 31 2.86 -39.37 -19.45
C ALA A 31 3.65 -38.04 -19.49
N GLU A 32 2.95 -36.91 -19.61
CA GLU A 32 3.60 -35.59 -19.59
C GLU A 32 4.28 -35.28 -18.24
N LEU A 33 3.73 -35.77 -17.11
CA LEU A 33 4.38 -35.67 -15.80
C LEU A 33 5.68 -36.49 -15.75
N MET A 34 5.68 -37.68 -16.37
CA MET A 34 6.90 -38.50 -16.47
C MET A 34 7.95 -37.83 -17.35
N ASP A 35 7.54 -37.29 -18.51
CA ASP A 35 8.43 -36.56 -19.42
C ASP A 35 9.00 -35.31 -18.75
N ALA A 36 8.16 -34.55 -18.05
CA ALA A 36 8.59 -33.38 -17.29
C ALA A 36 9.58 -33.74 -16.16
N LEU A 37 9.43 -34.90 -15.50
CA LEU A 37 10.41 -35.38 -14.51
C LEU A 37 11.73 -35.83 -15.16
N LEU A 38 11.67 -36.42 -16.36
CA LEU A 38 12.85 -36.80 -17.12
C LEU A 38 13.71 -35.59 -17.52
N GLU A 39 13.11 -34.43 -17.79
CA GLU A 39 13.84 -33.17 -18.02
C GLU A 39 14.74 -32.77 -16.83
N TYR A 40 14.41 -33.22 -15.61
CA TYR A 40 15.22 -33.01 -14.40
C TYR A 40 16.16 -34.19 -14.10
N GLY A 41 16.27 -35.16 -15.02
CA GLY A 41 17.06 -36.38 -14.87
C GLY A 41 16.41 -37.44 -13.97
N ILE A 42 15.09 -37.37 -13.75
CA ILE A 42 14.37 -38.25 -12.82
C ILE A 42 13.48 -39.22 -13.60
N GLY A 43 13.96 -40.45 -13.76
CA GLY A 43 13.14 -41.55 -14.29
C GLY A 43 12.01 -41.92 -13.33
N SER A 44 10.82 -42.21 -13.86
CA SER A 44 9.64 -42.53 -13.05
C SER A 44 8.68 -43.44 -13.79
N GLU A 45 7.97 -44.28 -13.05
CA GLU A 45 6.91 -45.15 -13.58
C GLU A 45 5.52 -44.67 -13.15
N ARG A 46 4.48 -45.02 -13.93
CA ARG A 46 3.09 -44.58 -13.69
C ARG A 46 2.60 -44.87 -12.27
N LYS A 47 2.86 -46.07 -11.75
CA LYS A 47 2.44 -46.47 -10.39
C LYS A 47 3.08 -45.59 -9.32
N SER A 48 4.36 -45.27 -9.49
CA SER A 48 5.06 -44.37 -8.57
C SER A 48 4.51 -42.95 -8.63
N ILE A 49 4.12 -42.44 -9.80
CA ILE A 49 3.48 -41.11 -9.90
C ILE A 49 2.19 -41.06 -9.06
N TYR A 50 1.32 -42.07 -9.14
CA TYR A 50 0.09 -42.06 -8.34
C TYR A 50 0.37 -41.99 -6.83
N ASN A 51 1.36 -42.75 -6.35
CA ASN A 51 1.76 -42.69 -4.94
C ASN A 51 2.31 -41.30 -4.56
N ASP A 52 3.08 -40.67 -5.44
CA ASP A 52 3.63 -39.33 -5.19
C ASP A 52 2.53 -38.26 -5.22
N LEU A 53 1.51 -38.40 -6.07
CA LEU A 53 0.34 -37.50 -6.08
C LEU A 53 -0.43 -37.57 -4.76
N GLU A 54 -0.67 -38.77 -4.24
CA GLU A 54 -1.31 -38.94 -2.93
C GLU A 54 -0.44 -38.35 -1.80
N THR A 55 0.88 -38.51 -1.91
CA THR A 55 1.82 -37.91 -0.93
C THR A 55 1.75 -36.38 -0.98
N LEU A 56 1.72 -35.77 -2.17
CA LEU A 56 1.57 -34.31 -2.31
C LEU A 56 0.22 -33.81 -1.77
N ARG A 57 -0.86 -34.54 -2.01
CA ARG A 57 -2.18 -34.24 -1.43
C ARG A 57 -2.16 -34.28 0.10
N ALA A 58 -1.53 -35.30 0.68
CA ALA A 58 -1.36 -35.41 2.13
C ALA A 58 -0.52 -34.27 2.74
N LEU A 59 0.38 -33.67 1.95
CA LEU A 59 1.17 -32.49 2.33
C LEU A 59 0.42 -31.16 2.12
N GLY A 60 -0.83 -31.18 1.65
CA GLY A 60 -1.68 -30.01 1.50
C GLY A 60 -1.74 -29.41 0.09
N TYR A 61 -1.16 -30.05 -0.92
CA TYR A 61 -1.34 -29.61 -2.31
C TYR A 61 -2.73 -30.03 -2.83
N ASP A 62 -3.57 -29.08 -3.23
CA ASP A 62 -4.88 -29.35 -3.84
C ASP A 62 -4.72 -29.77 -5.30
N ILE A 63 -4.18 -30.98 -5.52
CA ILE A 63 -4.02 -31.55 -6.85
C ILE A 63 -5.32 -32.26 -7.22
N ARG A 64 -6.03 -31.73 -8.21
CA ARG A 64 -7.26 -32.30 -8.75
C ARG A 64 -7.01 -32.94 -10.11
N SER A 65 -7.98 -33.73 -10.55
CA SER A 65 -7.96 -34.30 -11.89
C SER A 65 -9.26 -34.06 -12.61
N TYR A 66 -9.17 -33.89 -13.92
CA TYR A 66 -10.31 -33.88 -14.83
C TYR A 66 -10.05 -34.84 -15.99
N ARG A 67 -11.13 -35.27 -16.64
CA ARG A 67 -11.06 -36.17 -17.77
C ARG A 67 -11.47 -35.44 -19.03
N LYS A 68 -10.64 -35.51 -20.07
CA LYS A 68 -10.97 -35.04 -21.42
C LYS A 68 -10.90 -36.26 -22.35
N ALA A 69 -12.05 -36.64 -22.92
CA ALA A 69 -12.23 -37.90 -23.63
C ALA A 69 -11.85 -39.12 -22.77
N THR A 70 -10.77 -39.83 -23.11
CA THR A 70 -10.28 -41.02 -22.39
C THR A 70 -9.07 -40.73 -21.51
N ILE A 71 -8.58 -39.48 -21.50
CA ILE A 71 -7.31 -39.11 -20.89
C ILE A 71 -7.56 -38.31 -19.62
N TRP A 72 -6.85 -38.68 -18.55
CA TRP A 72 -6.83 -37.97 -17.28
C TRP A 72 -5.74 -36.92 -17.25
N TYR A 73 -6.11 -35.73 -16.79
CA TYR A 73 -5.23 -34.60 -16.58
C TYR A 73 -5.23 -34.26 -15.09
N TYR A 74 -4.05 -33.92 -14.57
CA TYR A 74 -3.83 -33.55 -13.18
C TYR A 74 -3.33 -32.11 -13.13
N TYR A 75 -3.82 -31.33 -12.18
CA TYR A 75 -3.47 -29.93 -12.05
C TYR A 75 -3.54 -29.46 -10.59
N LEU A 76 -2.78 -28.42 -10.28
CA LEU A 76 -2.87 -27.71 -9.00
C LEU A 76 -4.07 -26.76 -9.04
N ALA A 77 -5.09 -27.05 -8.24
CA ALA A 77 -6.37 -26.36 -8.25
C ALA A 77 -6.38 -25.08 -7.41
N SER A 78 -5.71 -25.09 -6.25
CA SER A 78 -5.56 -23.92 -5.39
C SER A 78 -4.09 -23.60 -5.14
N ARG A 79 -3.82 -22.32 -4.93
CA ARG A 79 -2.49 -21.79 -4.66
C ARG A 79 -2.55 -20.84 -3.48
N LEU A 80 -1.38 -20.46 -3.00
CA LEU A 80 -1.25 -19.47 -1.93
C LEU A 80 -1.76 -18.08 -2.37
N PHE A 81 -1.66 -17.77 -3.67
CA PHE A 81 -2.30 -16.62 -4.28
C PHE A 81 -3.09 -17.04 -5.51
N GLU A 82 -4.32 -16.56 -5.61
CA GLU A 82 -5.13 -16.64 -6.81
C GLU A 82 -4.63 -15.66 -7.88
N LEU A 83 -4.90 -15.95 -9.15
CA LEU A 83 -4.44 -15.10 -10.25
C LEU A 83 -4.97 -13.67 -10.15
N ALA A 84 -6.20 -13.49 -9.68
CA ALA A 84 -6.80 -12.16 -9.50
C ALA A 84 -6.06 -11.35 -8.43
N GLU A 85 -5.64 -11.98 -7.33
CA GLU A 85 -4.88 -11.33 -6.27
C GLU A 85 -3.50 -10.91 -6.77
N LEU A 86 -2.81 -11.78 -7.53
CA LEU A 86 -1.53 -11.44 -8.14
C LEU A 86 -1.63 -10.29 -9.13
N LYS A 87 -2.71 -10.20 -9.91
CA LYS A 87 -2.96 -9.05 -10.80
C LYS A 87 -3.07 -7.74 -10.01
N ILE A 88 -3.87 -7.72 -8.95
CA ILE A 88 -4.02 -6.54 -8.09
C ILE A 88 -2.67 -6.14 -7.48
N LEU A 89 -1.88 -7.12 -7.01
CA LEU A 89 -0.55 -6.86 -6.45
C LEU A 89 0.42 -6.29 -7.50
N VAL A 90 0.43 -6.86 -8.71
CA VAL A 90 1.25 -6.35 -9.82
C VAL A 90 0.82 -4.92 -10.19
N ASP A 91 -0.48 -4.65 -10.28
CA ASP A 91 -1.01 -3.32 -10.58
C ASP A 91 -0.62 -2.30 -9.49
N ALA A 92 -0.73 -2.67 -8.21
CA ALA A 92 -0.33 -1.83 -7.08
C ALA A 92 1.18 -1.54 -7.07
N VAL A 93 2.01 -2.57 -7.28
CA VAL A 93 3.47 -2.45 -7.36
C VAL A 93 3.88 -1.56 -8.54
N GLN A 94 3.26 -1.73 -9.70
CA GLN A 94 3.57 -0.93 -10.89
C GLN A 94 3.11 0.52 -10.78
N SER A 95 1.95 0.76 -10.16
CA SER A 95 1.38 2.09 -9.94
C SER A 95 2.12 2.86 -8.85
N SER A 96 2.84 2.16 -7.97
CA SER A 96 3.60 2.78 -6.89
C SER A 96 4.67 3.73 -7.43
N ARG A 97 4.48 5.04 -7.20
CA ARG A 97 5.49 6.08 -7.45
C ARG A 97 6.70 5.97 -6.54
N PHE A 98 6.57 5.15 -5.50
CA PHE A 98 7.58 4.98 -4.48
C PHE A 98 8.68 4.00 -4.88
N LEU A 99 8.37 3.06 -5.77
CA LEU A 99 9.30 2.00 -6.14
C LEU A 99 10.20 2.43 -7.32
N PRO A 100 11.54 2.37 -7.16
CA PRO A 100 12.47 2.51 -8.28
C PRO A 100 12.14 1.54 -9.42
N ALA A 101 12.47 1.89 -10.66
CA ALA A 101 12.07 1.10 -11.83
C ALA A 101 12.62 -0.33 -11.79
N ASP A 102 13.88 -0.50 -11.42
CA ASP A 102 14.56 -1.79 -11.26
C ASP A 102 13.92 -2.63 -10.14
N LYS A 103 13.62 -2.02 -8.99
CA LYS A 103 12.97 -2.70 -7.86
C LYS A 103 11.53 -3.12 -8.19
N THR A 104 10.81 -2.27 -8.92
CA THR A 104 9.47 -2.56 -9.43
C THR A 104 9.50 -3.83 -10.29
N THR A 105 10.39 -3.87 -11.30
CA THR A 105 10.54 -5.01 -12.20
C THR A 105 10.90 -6.29 -11.43
N ARG A 106 11.91 -6.23 -10.54
CA ARG A 106 12.31 -7.37 -9.71
C ARG A 106 11.19 -7.89 -8.81
N LEU A 107 10.33 -7.00 -8.29
CA LEU A 107 9.21 -7.41 -7.45
C LEU A 107 8.12 -8.10 -8.27
N ILE A 108 7.84 -7.61 -9.47
CA ILE A 108 6.90 -8.27 -10.41
C ILE A 108 7.42 -9.65 -10.80
N GLU A 109 8.71 -9.78 -11.13
CA GLU A 109 9.34 -11.08 -11.43
C GLU A 109 9.17 -12.07 -10.27
N LYS A 110 9.28 -11.60 -9.00
CA LYS A 110 9.02 -12.43 -7.82
C LYS A 110 7.56 -12.85 -7.74
N LEU A 111 6.61 -11.94 -7.95
CA LEU A 111 5.17 -12.24 -7.95
C LEU A 111 4.80 -13.24 -9.05
N GLU A 112 5.43 -13.15 -10.22
CA GLU A 112 5.24 -14.09 -11.33
C GLU A 112 5.62 -15.53 -10.94
N THR A 113 6.59 -15.73 -10.04
CA THR A 113 6.97 -17.07 -9.57
C THR A 113 5.89 -17.77 -8.74
N LEU A 114 4.88 -17.04 -8.27
CA LEU A 114 3.79 -17.55 -7.44
C LEU A 114 2.64 -18.14 -8.26
N CYS A 115 2.69 -18.05 -9.59
CA CYS A 115 1.68 -18.58 -10.51
C CYS A 115 2.26 -19.51 -11.57
N SER A 116 1.40 -20.10 -12.41
CA SER A 116 1.88 -20.92 -13.53
C SER A 116 2.60 -20.05 -14.57
N ARG A 117 3.53 -20.62 -15.36
CA ARG A 117 4.24 -19.88 -16.43
C ARG A 117 3.28 -19.19 -17.41
N ARG A 118 2.15 -19.82 -17.70
CA ARG A 118 1.09 -19.27 -18.55
C ARG A 118 0.45 -18.05 -17.92
N GLN A 119 0.12 -18.13 -16.63
CA GLN A 119 -0.46 -17.03 -15.87
C GLN A 119 0.54 -15.86 -15.72
N ALA A 120 1.82 -16.15 -15.46
CA ALA A 120 2.89 -15.15 -15.38
C ALA A 120 2.96 -14.30 -16.65
N TYR A 121 2.85 -14.94 -17.82
CA TYR A 121 2.81 -14.22 -19.10
C TYR A 121 1.64 -13.24 -19.23
N THR A 122 0.49 -13.56 -18.62
CA THR A 122 -0.65 -12.65 -18.59
C THR A 122 -0.44 -11.45 -17.66
N LEU A 123 0.37 -11.58 -16.60
CA LEU A 123 0.70 -10.48 -15.69
C LEU A 123 1.54 -9.41 -16.40
N GLN A 124 2.45 -9.81 -17.30
CA GLN A 124 3.34 -8.88 -18.02
C GLN A 124 2.62 -7.99 -19.06
N ARG A 125 1.52 -8.47 -19.64
CA ARG A 125 0.87 -7.83 -20.79
C ARG A 125 -0.15 -6.74 -20.44
N GLN A 126 -0.48 -6.54 -19.17
CA GLN A 126 -1.68 -5.78 -18.80
C GLN A 126 -1.50 -4.28 -18.52
N VAL A 127 -0.31 -3.67 -18.57
CA VAL A 127 -0.19 -2.32 -17.99
C VAL A 127 0.69 -1.33 -18.77
N TYR A 128 0.06 -0.21 -19.13
CA TYR A 128 0.67 1.00 -19.66
C TYR A 128 0.53 2.09 -18.61
N VAL A 129 1.63 2.51 -17.96
CA VAL A 129 1.59 3.64 -17.00
C VAL A 129 2.22 4.87 -17.64
N ALA A 130 1.37 5.83 -17.99
CA ALA A 130 1.78 7.15 -18.43
C ALA A 130 2.34 7.98 -17.26
N ASN A 131 3.40 8.74 -17.53
CA ASN A 131 4.04 9.75 -16.67
C ASN A 131 4.82 9.22 -15.45
N ARG A 132 6.15 9.20 -15.55
CA ARG A 132 7.07 8.81 -14.47
C ARG A 132 8.10 9.91 -14.19
N ALA A 133 7.99 10.54 -13.03
CA ALA A 133 9.14 11.03 -12.29
C ALA A 133 9.47 9.98 -11.22
N LYS A 134 10.21 8.93 -11.60
CA LYS A 134 10.70 7.91 -10.64
C LYS A 134 12.02 8.41 -10.07
N SER A 135 11.96 9.11 -8.94
CA SER A 135 13.16 9.40 -8.15
C SER A 135 12.87 9.07 -6.69
N ILE A 136 13.14 7.83 -6.30
CA ILE A 136 13.33 7.44 -4.91
C ILE A 136 14.60 6.61 -4.84
N SER A 137 15.44 6.87 -3.84
CA SER A 137 16.71 6.19 -3.61
C SER A 137 16.55 4.99 -2.67
N ASP A 138 17.46 4.02 -2.75
CA ASP A 138 17.55 2.90 -1.81
C ASP A 138 17.53 3.35 -0.33
N ALA A 139 18.01 4.57 -0.05
CA ALA A 139 18.01 5.19 1.28
C ALA A 139 16.63 5.25 1.95
N LEU A 140 15.54 5.24 1.19
CA LEU A 140 14.20 5.30 1.78
C LEU A 140 13.76 3.97 2.41
N TYR A 141 14.20 2.83 1.86
CA TYR A 141 13.97 1.52 2.51
C TYR A 141 14.74 1.45 3.82
N GLU A 142 16.02 1.82 3.80
CA GLU A 142 16.85 1.88 5.00
C GLU A 142 16.24 2.80 6.05
N THR A 143 15.71 3.95 5.64
CA THR A 143 15.02 4.89 6.54
C THR A 143 13.79 4.24 7.19
N ILE A 144 12.97 3.50 6.43
CA ILE A 144 11.80 2.81 6.97
C ILE A 144 12.21 1.74 7.98
N ASP A 145 13.22 0.94 7.66
CA ASP A 145 13.71 -0.12 8.55
C ASP A 145 14.23 0.48 9.88
N VAL A 146 15.03 1.55 9.80
CA VAL A 146 15.53 2.26 10.99
C VAL A 146 14.38 2.85 11.82
N LEU A 147 13.32 3.36 11.19
CA LEU A 147 12.15 3.85 11.92
C LEU A 147 11.39 2.72 12.62
N TYR A 148 11.23 1.56 11.97
CA TYR A 148 10.62 0.38 12.61
C TYR A 148 11.44 -0.10 13.81
N ASP A 149 12.76 -0.20 13.65
CA ASP A 149 13.66 -0.58 14.73
C ASP A 149 13.58 0.41 15.90
N ALA A 150 13.53 1.71 15.60
CA ALA A 150 13.39 2.73 16.61
C ALA A 150 12.07 2.65 17.38
N MET A 151 10.96 2.44 16.67
CA MET A 151 9.64 2.27 17.28
C MET A 151 9.55 1.01 18.15
N ASN A 152 10.15 -0.09 17.70
CA ASN A 152 10.16 -1.37 18.42
C ASN A 152 11.02 -1.30 19.69
N ASN A 153 12.17 -0.63 19.62
CA ASN A 153 13.07 -0.46 20.77
C ASN A 153 12.68 0.69 21.68
N GLY A 154 11.68 1.49 21.31
CA GLY A 154 11.24 2.63 22.09
C GLY A 154 12.28 3.77 22.17
N CYS A 155 13.10 3.93 21.13
CA CYS A 155 14.15 4.96 21.06
C CYS A 155 13.68 6.24 20.33
N GLN A 156 14.30 7.38 20.64
CA GLN A 156 14.18 8.59 19.83
C GLN A 156 14.95 8.44 18.50
N VAL A 157 14.55 9.21 17.50
CA VAL A 157 15.28 9.31 16.23
C VAL A 157 15.65 10.75 15.95
N SER A 158 16.73 10.92 15.20
CA SER A 158 17.10 12.22 14.63
C SER A 158 17.32 12.19 13.13
N PHE A 159 17.04 13.28 12.44
CA PHE A 159 17.23 13.42 10.99
C PHE A 159 17.36 14.88 10.54
N PHE A 160 17.94 15.09 9.36
CA PHE A 160 17.77 16.36 8.64
C PHE A 160 16.49 16.33 7.81
N TYR A 161 15.71 17.41 7.85
CA TYR A 161 14.47 17.50 7.07
C TYR A 161 14.66 18.39 5.86
N MET A 162 14.40 17.85 4.67
CA MET A 162 14.66 18.51 3.40
C MET A 162 13.43 19.21 2.84
N GLU A 163 13.66 20.30 2.11
CA GLU A 163 12.65 21.01 1.34
C GLU A 163 13.14 21.31 -0.08
N TRP A 164 12.19 21.39 -1.02
CA TRP A 164 12.49 21.77 -2.40
C TRP A 164 12.56 23.28 -2.53
N THR A 165 13.60 23.76 -3.19
CA THR A 165 13.74 25.17 -3.58
C THR A 165 13.00 25.45 -4.90
N ALA A 166 12.81 26.74 -5.23
CA ALA A 166 12.28 27.14 -6.52
C ALA A 166 13.15 26.66 -7.70
N GLN A 167 14.44 26.45 -7.46
CA GLN A 167 15.42 25.91 -8.40
C GLN A 167 15.35 24.38 -8.55
N LYS A 168 14.37 23.72 -7.91
CA LYS A 168 14.22 22.25 -7.89
C LYS A 168 15.47 21.54 -7.34
N THR A 169 16.07 22.12 -6.30
CA THR A 169 17.12 21.48 -5.52
C THR A 169 16.62 21.17 -4.12
N LEU A 170 17.10 20.09 -3.51
CA LEU A 170 16.83 19.77 -2.12
C LEU A 170 17.80 20.55 -1.23
N ARG A 171 17.27 21.24 -0.22
CA ARG A 171 18.06 21.86 0.85
C ARG A 171 17.52 21.47 2.21
N ARG A 172 18.36 21.56 3.24
CA ARG A 172 17.91 21.40 4.63
C ARG A 172 16.95 22.55 4.97
N ARG A 173 15.81 22.21 5.58
CA ARG A 173 14.83 23.19 6.06
C ARG A 173 15.37 24.02 7.23
N ARG A 174 16.24 23.39 8.03
CA ARG A 174 17.02 24.03 9.09
C ARG A 174 18.36 23.30 9.21
N GLU A 175 19.38 24.00 9.68
CA GLU A 175 20.73 23.42 9.83
C GLU A 175 20.80 22.37 10.95
N GLU A 176 19.92 22.45 11.95
CA GLU A 176 19.86 21.51 13.07
C GLU A 176 19.04 20.26 12.75
N ARG A 177 19.44 19.14 13.34
CA ARG A 177 18.67 17.89 13.26
C ARG A 177 17.34 18.03 13.99
N TYR A 178 16.32 17.37 13.47
CA TYR A 178 15.09 17.08 14.22
C TYR A 178 15.40 15.92 15.14
N THR A 179 14.95 15.99 16.40
CA THR A 179 14.97 14.88 17.35
C THR A 179 13.53 14.68 17.79
N VAL A 180 12.98 13.50 17.51
CA VAL A 180 11.56 13.20 17.73
C VAL A 180 11.38 11.77 18.21
N SER A 181 10.26 11.51 18.89
CA SER A 181 9.88 10.18 19.34
C SER A 181 8.93 9.54 18.33
N PRO A 182 9.37 8.54 17.55
CA PRO A 182 8.56 7.95 16.47
C PRO A 182 7.47 7.03 17.04
N TYR A 183 6.24 7.10 16.52
CA TYR A 183 5.12 6.30 17.02
C TYR A 183 4.40 5.48 15.95
N ALA A 184 4.19 6.04 14.75
CA ALA A 184 3.51 5.33 13.68
C ALA A 184 4.03 5.75 12.30
N LEU A 185 4.05 4.79 11.37
CA LEU A 185 4.20 5.06 9.95
C LEU A 185 2.83 4.98 9.27
N ILE A 186 2.45 6.06 8.60
CA ILE A 186 1.18 6.23 7.92
C ILE A 186 1.44 6.28 6.42
N TRP A 187 0.77 5.43 5.65
CA TRP A 187 0.75 5.50 4.19
C TRP A 187 -0.50 6.24 3.73
N GLN A 188 -0.31 7.41 3.09
CA GLN A 188 -1.40 8.23 2.57
C GLN A 188 -0.95 8.98 1.31
N ASP A 189 -1.82 9.09 0.30
CA ASP A 189 -1.53 9.78 -0.97
C ASP A 189 -0.19 9.35 -1.61
N GLU A 190 0.06 8.03 -1.62
CA GLU A 190 1.25 7.36 -2.16
C GLU A 190 2.57 7.69 -1.44
N ARG A 191 2.52 8.16 -0.19
CA ARG A 191 3.70 8.57 0.58
C ARG A 191 3.66 8.07 2.02
N TYR A 192 4.84 7.80 2.57
CA TYR A 192 5.00 7.52 4.01
C TYR A 192 5.15 8.81 4.80
N TYR A 193 4.41 8.86 5.90
CA TYR A 193 4.46 9.90 6.91
C TYR A 193 4.76 9.26 8.26
N LEU A 194 5.81 9.72 8.92
CA LEU A 194 6.09 9.40 10.32
C LEU A 194 5.24 10.29 11.20
N LEU A 195 4.37 9.73 12.03
CA LEU A 195 3.80 10.39 13.18
C LEU A 195 4.77 10.25 14.36
N ALA A 196 5.22 11.38 14.89
CA ALA A 196 6.18 11.44 15.99
C ALA A 196 5.88 12.58 16.95
N TYR A 197 6.25 12.41 18.21
CA TYR A 197 6.19 13.49 19.20
C TYR A 197 7.45 14.35 19.09
N ASP A 198 7.26 15.65 18.89
CA ASP A 198 8.32 16.65 18.82
C ASP A 198 8.36 17.38 20.16
N SER A 199 9.34 17.03 21.01
CA SER A 199 9.47 17.58 22.36
C SER A 199 9.70 19.09 22.37
N ALA A 200 10.41 19.62 21.35
CA ALA A 200 10.59 21.06 21.20
C ALA A 200 9.27 21.80 20.91
N ALA A 201 8.30 21.09 20.32
CA ALA A 201 6.97 21.60 20.04
C ALA A 201 5.89 21.19 21.04
N GLY A 202 6.21 20.30 21.99
CA GLY A 202 5.27 19.73 22.96
C GLY A 202 4.06 19.05 22.34
N SER A 203 4.16 18.54 21.11
CA SER A 203 3.01 18.01 20.35
C SER A 203 3.38 16.95 19.32
N LEU A 204 2.40 16.14 18.95
CA LEU A 204 2.54 15.19 17.84
C LEU A 204 2.55 15.93 16.50
N ARG A 205 3.49 15.55 15.65
CA ARG A 205 3.67 16.07 14.30
C ARG A 205 3.87 14.93 13.32
N HIS A 206 3.60 15.19 12.05
CA HIS A 206 3.94 14.26 10.99
C HIS A 206 5.09 14.80 10.14
N TYR A 207 5.91 13.89 9.65
CA TYR A 207 7.06 14.17 8.80
C TYR A 207 7.02 13.24 7.61
N ARG A 208 7.22 13.78 6.42
CA ARG A 208 7.34 12.96 5.23
C ARG A 208 8.66 12.21 5.23
N VAL A 209 8.60 10.88 5.16
CA VAL A 209 9.78 10.02 5.27
C VAL A 209 10.72 10.23 4.08
N ASP A 210 10.18 10.50 2.88
CA ASP A 210 10.98 10.83 1.68
C ASP A 210 11.76 12.15 1.79
N LYS A 211 11.47 12.98 2.81
CA LYS A 211 12.19 14.23 3.11
C LYS A 211 13.17 14.09 4.27
N MET A 212 13.28 12.91 4.89
CA MET A 212 14.25 12.65 5.95
C MET A 212 15.57 12.22 5.33
N GLN A 213 16.66 12.87 5.74
CA GLN A 213 18.01 12.48 5.36
C GLN A 213 18.87 12.24 6.58
N GLU A 214 19.82 11.32 6.42
CA GLU A 214 20.78 10.92 7.46
C GLU A 214 20.06 10.54 8.76
N LEU A 215 19.02 9.69 8.69
CA LEU A 215 18.27 9.25 9.87
C LEU A 215 19.17 8.44 10.83
N CYS A 216 19.08 8.70 12.13
CA CYS A 216 19.76 7.95 13.19
C CYS A 216 18.80 7.63 14.33
N CYS A 217 18.75 6.37 14.80
CA CYS A 217 18.14 6.04 16.11
C CYS A 217 19.14 6.34 17.22
N HIS A 218 18.61 6.73 18.37
CA HIS A 218 19.35 6.97 19.61
C HIS A 218 18.90 5.96 20.67
N PRO A 219 19.47 4.73 20.71
CA PRO A 219 18.97 3.65 21.56
C PRO A 219 19.00 3.95 23.07
N GLN A 220 19.79 4.93 23.49
CA GLN A 220 19.92 5.36 24.88
C GLN A 220 18.85 6.40 25.26
N ASP A 221 18.24 7.05 24.28
CA ASP A 221 17.25 8.10 24.49
C ASP A 221 15.85 7.49 24.38
N ALA A 222 15.14 7.42 25.51
CA ALA A 222 13.79 6.89 25.56
C ALA A 222 12.79 7.80 24.83
N ARG A 223 11.79 7.20 24.18
CA ARG A 223 10.68 7.96 23.57
C ARG A 223 9.90 8.76 24.62
N GLU A 224 9.54 9.97 24.22
CA GLU A 224 8.72 10.92 24.95
C GLU A 224 7.36 11.10 24.25
N GLY A 225 6.32 11.48 25.01
CA GLY A 225 5.01 11.80 24.45
C GLY A 225 4.07 10.61 24.27
N LEU A 226 4.31 9.49 24.97
CA LEU A 226 3.48 8.29 24.88
C LEU A 226 2.01 8.58 25.22
N ALA A 227 1.76 9.31 26.30
CA ALA A 227 0.41 9.69 26.70
C ALA A 227 -0.31 10.55 25.65
N ALA A 228 0.42 11.38 24.89
CA ALA A 228 -0.16 12.14 23.79
C ALA A 228 -0.53 11.22 22.61
N PHE A 229 0.30 10.21 22.34
CA PHE A 229 0.04 9.22 21.29
C PHE A 229 -1.11 8.27 21.62
N GLU A 230 -1.23 7.81 22.86
CA GLU A 230 -2.32 6.91 23.30
C GLU A 230 -3.72 7.54 23.15
N GLN A 231 -3.80 8.88 23.11
CA GLN A 231 -5.05 9.61 22.85
C GLN A 231 -5.38 9.75 21.36
N VAL A 232 -4.48 9.34 20.46
CA VAL A 232 -4.69 9.45 19.01
C VAL A 232 -5.36 8.22 18.46
N ASP A 233 -6.57 8.40 17.96
CA ASP A 233 -7.16 7.48 16.99
C ASP A 233 -6.53 7.75 15.61
N LEU A 234 -5.65 6.83 15.18
CA LEU A 234 -4.94 6.92 13.91
C LEU A 234 -5.88 6.98 12.70
N ALA A 235 -7.02 6.27 12.73
CA ALA A 235 -7.98 6.27 11.64
C ALA A 235 -8.76 7.59 11.59
N ALA A 236 -9.15 8.13 12.74
CA ALA A 236 -9.75 9.46 12.82
C ALA A 236 -8.75 10.56 12.39
N TYR A 237 -7.49 10.44 12.78
CA TYR A 237 -6.42 11.40 12.48
C TYR A 237 -6.10 11.48 10.97
N THR A 238 -6.00 10.34 10.28
CA THR A 238 -5.77 10.31 8.83
C THR A 238 -6.97 10.85 8.06
N ASN A 239 -8.20 10.51 8.49
CA ASN A 239 -9.43 11.03 7.88
C ASN A 239 -9.64 12.54 8.10
N ALA A 240 -9.21 13.07 9.25
CA ALA A 240 -9.33 14.48 9.59
C ALA A 240 -8.34 15.37 8.81
N THR A 241 -7.25 14.81 8.28
CA THR A 241 -6.19 15.56 7.61
C THR A 241 -6.34 15.55 6.09
N PHE A 242 -6.22 16.72 5.47
CA PHE A 242 -6.20 16.88 4.02
C PHE A 242 -4.75 17.01 3.55
N GLY A 243 -4.24 15.95 2.91
CA GLY A 243 -2.85 15.86 2.45
C GLY A 243 -1.81 15.80 3.56
N MET A 244 -2.20 15.32 4.76
CA MET A 244 -1.36 15.30 5.97
C MET A 244 -0.75 16.69 6.23
N PHE A 245 -1.59 17.72 6.34
CA PHE A 245 -1.20 19.03 6.84
C PHE A 245 -1.61 19.15 8.30
N GLY A 246 -0.68 19.59 9.14
CA GLY A 246 -0.91 19.82 10.57
C GLY A 246 -1.73 21.09 10.81
N GLY A 247 -2.42 21.14 11.94
CA GLY A 247 -3.20 22.29 12.34
C GLY A 247 -4.21 21.95 13.43
N LYS A 248 -5.01 22.93 13.82
CA LYS A 248 -6.06 22.75 14.82
C LYS A 248 -7.21 21.94 14.22
N THR A 249 -7.46 20.75 14.77
CA THR A 249 -8.66 19.99 14.48
C THR A 249 -9.88 20.76 14.98
N THR A 250 -10.85 20.97 14.10
CA THR A 250 -12.09 21.68 14.39
C THR A 250 -13.26 20.86 13.89
N SER A 251 -14.34 20.77 14.67
CA SER A 251 -15.56 20.10 14.23
C SER A 251 -16.31 20.99 13.24
N VAL A 252 -16.32 20.61 11.97
CA VAL A 252 -16.89 21.41 10.88
C VAL A 252 -18.14 20.72 10.32
N THR A 253 -19.24 21.47 10.26
CA THR A 253 -20.46 21.06 9.58
C THR A 253 -20.46 21.60 8.16
N MET A 254 -20.54 20.69 7.20
CA MET A 254 -20.51 20.98 5.77
C MET A 254 -21.82 20.52 5.13
N ARG A 255 -22.44 21.40 4.36
CA ARG A 255 -23.61 21.10 3.52
C ARG A 255 -23.13 20.72 2.12
N PHE A 256 -23.76 19.70 1.56
CA PHE A 256 -23.52 19.19 0.22
C PHE A 256 -24.83 19.03 -0.53
N ASP A 257 -24.79 19.30 -1.84
CA ASP A 257 -25.83 18.87 -2.77
C ASP A 257 -25.92 17.34 -2.81
N GLY A 258 -27.12 16.80 -3.06
CA GLY A 258 -27.36 15.35 -3.12
C GLY A 258 -26.48 14.62 -4.13
N SER A 259 -26.07 15.27 -5.22
CA SER A 259 -25.14 14.70 -6.22
C SER A 259 -23.74 14.39 -5.67
N LEU A 260 -23.36 14.94 -4.52
CA LEU A 260 -22.05 14.74 -3.91
C LEU A 260 -22.01 13.59 -2.89
N ALA A 261 -23.12 12.87 -2.67
CA ALA A 261 -23.17 11.76 -1.70
C ALA A 261 -22.01 10.76 -1.85
N GLY A 262 -21.73 10.32 -3.09
CA GLY A 262 -20.62 9.41 -3.38
C GLY A 262 -19.26 10.01 -3.03
N VAL A 263 -19.01 11.27 -3.41
CA VAL A 263 -17.75 11.98 -3.11
C VAL A 263 -17.50 12.09 -1.61
N VAL A 264 -18.55 12.36 -0.83
CA VAL A 264 -18.45 12.50 0.63
C VAL A 264 -18.23 11.13 1.29
N ILE A 265 -18.91 10.08 0.82
CA ILE A 265 -18.72 8.70 1.30
C ILE A 265 -17.31 8.19 0.99
N ASP A 266 -16.82 8.41 -0.23
CA ASP A 266 -15.47 7.99 -0.62
C ASP A 266 -14.40 8.71 0.21
N ARG A 267 -14.69 9.95 0.66
CA ARG A 267 -13.76 10.75 1.47
C ARG A 267 -13.76 10.38 2.95
N PHE A 268 -14.94 10.18 3.55
CA PHE A 268 -15.07 10.01 5.01
C PHE A 268 -15.50 8.59 5.44
N GLY A 269 -15.69 7.69 4.48
CA GLY A 269 -16.19 6.34 4.71
C GLY A 269 -17.72 6.23 4.68
N LYS A 270 -18.22 5.01 4.77
CA LYS A 270 -19.66 4.70 4.69
C LYS A 270 -20.40 4.95 6.01
N ASP A 271 -19.69 5.01 7.13
CA ASP A 271 -20.28 5.14 8.47
C ASP A 271 -20.65 6.60 8.83
N ILE A 272 -20.74 7.46 7.82
CA ILE A 272 -21.08 8.86 7.99
C ILE A 272 -22.59 9.08 8.03
N ILE A 273 -23.03 9.86 9.03
CA ILE A 273 -24.44 10.20 9.18
C ILE A 273 -24.74 11.43 8.33
N PHE A 274 -25.63 11.25 7.36
CA PHE A 274 -26.17 12.34 6.57
C PHE A 274 -27.36 12.96 7.29
N SER A 275 -27.22 14.23 7.68
CA SER A 275 -28.33 15.01 8.21
C SER A 275 -29.07 15.66 7.04
N PRO A 276 -30.33 15.28 6.74
CA PRO A 276 -31.04 15.83 5.59
C PRO A 276 -31.19 17.34 5.67
N ARG A 277 -31.11 18.00 4.51
CA ARG A 277 -31.37 19.43 4.35
C ARG A 277 -32.43 19.63 3.25
N PRO A 278 -33.12 20.79 3.23
CA PRO A 278 -34.09 21.10 2.18
C PRO A 278 -33.46 21.04 0.77
N GLY A 279 -34.28 20.63 -0.20
CA GLY A 279 -33.88 20.57 -1.62
C GLY A 279 -33.04 19.34 -2.01
N GLY A 280 -33.10 18.26 -1.23
CA GLY A 280 -32.34 17.03 -1.51
C GLY A 280 -30.85 17.10 -1.13
N ALA A 281 -30.45 18.18 -0.46
CA ALA A 281 -29.12 18.34 0.10
C ALA A 281 -28.99 17.60 1.44
N PHE A 282 -27.76 17.45 1.93
CA PHE A 282 -27.47 16.87 3.22
C PHE A 282 -26.30 17.60 3.88
N ALA A 283 -26.18 17.47 5.20
CA ALA A 283 -25.07 18.00 5.98
C ALA A 283 -24.32 16.87 6.69
N VAL A 284 -23.01 17.05 6.81
CA VAL A 284 -22.11 16.14 7.52
C VAL A 284 -21.25 16.97 8.47
N THR A 285 -21.15 16.51 9.72
CA THR A 285 -20.26 17.10 10.72
C THR A 285 -19.08 16.18 10.94
N ARG A 286 -17.86 16.70 10.74
CA ARG A 286 -16.61 15.96 10.94
C ARG A 286 -15.54 16.84 11.55
N ASP A 287 -14.72 16.22 12.37
CA ASP A 287 -13.49 16.82 12.87
C ASP A 287 -12.46 16.85 11.74
N VAL A 288 -12.08 18.04 11.31
CA VAL A 288 -11.13 18.26 10.22
C VAL A 288 -10.05 19.25 10.64
N VAL A 289 -8.85 19.08 10.11
CA VAL A 289 -7.81 20.09 10.22
C VAL A 289 -8.08 21.18 9.18
N VAL A 290 -8.41 22.38 9.66
CA VAL A 290 -8.72 23.53 8.80
C VAL A 290 -7.44 24.08 8.17
N SER A 291 -7.04 23.49 7.04
CA SER A 291 -5.82 23.82 6.29
C SER A 291 -6.15 24.41 4.91
N PRO A 292 -5.17 25.01 4.20
CA PRO A 292 -5.35 25.42 2.81
C PRO A 292 -5.80 24.27 1.89
N GLN A 293 -5.46 23.02 2.20
CA GLN A 293 -5.86 21.83 1.44
C GLN A 293 -7.32 21.48 1.68
N PHE A 294 -7.79 21.59 2.92
CA PHE A 294 -9.21 21.47 3.24
C PHE A 294 -10.02 22.55 2.50
N MET A 295 -9.54 23.80 2.55
CA MET A 295 -10.17 24.91 1.81
C MET A 295 -10.15 24.66 0.30
N GLY A 296 -9.03 24.20 -0.26
CA GLY A 296 -8.92 23.84 -1.68
C GLY A 296 -9.86 22.71 -2.08
N TRP A 297 -10.04 21.69 -1.23
CA TRP A 297 -11.01 20.62 -1.46
C TRP A 297 -12.45 21.16 -1.49
N MET A 298 -12.83 21.98 -0.51
CA MET A 298 -14.15 22.63 -0.48
C MET A 298 -14.38 23.51 -1.72
N ALA A 299 -13.39 24.30 -2.12
CA ALA A 299 -13.47 25.13 -3.32
C ALA A 299 -13.59 24.29 -4.60
N GLY A 300 -12.91 23.14 -4.68
CA GLY A 300 -12.95 22.22 -5.82
C GLY A 300 -14.32 21.57 -6.06
N LEU A 301 -15.18 21.52 -5.04
CA LEU A 301 -16.58 21.05 -5.16
C LEU A 301 -17.50 22.12 -5.81
N GLY A 302 -17.00 23.35 -5.98
CA GLY A 302 -17.73 24.47 -6.55
C GLY A 302 -18.87 24.93 -5.65
N THR A 303 -19.98 25.36 -6.25
CA THR A 303 -21.16 25.87 -5.54
C THR A 303 -22.04 24.79 -4.91
N ARG A 304 -21.66 23.51 -5.04
CA ARG A 304 -22.41 22.35 -4.53
C ARG A 304 -22.05 22.00 -3.08
N ALA A 305 -21.10 22.69 -2.48
CA ALA A 305 -20.68 22.46 -1.09
C ALA A 305 -20.55 23.80 -0.35
N GLN A 306 -20.85 23.79 0.95
CA GLN A 306 -20.77 24.97 1.81
C GLN A 306 -20.36 24.58 3.23
N ILE A 307 -19.55 25.41 3.88
CA ILE A 307 -19.27 25.29 5.31
C ILE A 307 -20.38 26.04 6.07
N GLU A 308 -21.18 25.30 6.85
CA GLU A 308 -22.27 25.86 7.67
C GLU A 308 -21.79 26.25 9.07
N ALA A 309 -20.89 25.47 9.67
CA ALA A 309 -20.38 25.72 11.03
C ALA A 309 -18.95 25.16 11.23
N PRO A 310 -18.15 25.74 12.14
CA PRO A 310 -18.43 26.97 12.88
C PRO A 310 -18.29 28.20 11.97
N ALA A 311 -18.94 29.31 12.35
CA ALA A 311 -18.92 30.55 11.57
C ALA A 311 -17.50 31.09 11.33
N GLU A 312 -16.59 30.88 12.28
CA GLU A 312 -15.18 31.21 12.15
C GLU A 312 -14.53 30.53 10.94
N VAL A 313 -14.80 29.24 10.73
CA VAL A 313 -14.24 28.48 9.60
C VAL A 313 -14.87 28.90 8.28
N ALA A 314 -16.18 29.17 8.26
CA ALA A 314 -16.86 29.72 7.07
C ALA A 314 -16.30 31.10 6.68
N LYS A 315 -16.01 31.96 7.67
CA LYS A 315 -15.37 33.25 7.46
C LYS A 315 -13.95 33.09 6.92
N ALA A 316 -13.14 32.21 7.53
CA ALA A 316 -11.79 31.92 7.07
C ALA A 316 -11.77 31.40 5.62
N PHE A 317 -12.72 30.54 5.25
CA PHE A 317 -12.89 30.07 3.87
C PHE A 317 -13.25 31.20 2.92
N THR A 318 -14.15 32.11 3.33
CA THR A 318 -14.52 33.29 2.53
C THR A 318 -13.32 34.21 2.28
N GLU A 319 -12.53 34.49 3.33
CA GLU A 319 -11.32 35.29 3.22
C GLU A 319 -10.28 34.62 2.30
N HIS A 320 -10.12 33.30 2.40
CA HIS A 320 -9.27 32.52 1.50
C HIS A 320 -9.70 32.66 0.04
N CYS A 321 -10.99 32.50 -0.27
CA CYS A 321 -11.51 32.67 -1.62
C CYS A 321 -11.32 34.09 -2.16
N LYS A 322 -11.57 35.12 -1.33
CA LYS A 322 -11.34 36.53 -1.72
C LYS A 322 -9.86 36.79 -2.04
N ALA A 323 -8.96 36.29 -1.21
CA ALA A 323 -7.53 36.42 -1.45
C ALA A 323 -7.10 35.74 -2.76
N LEU A 324 -7.68 34.58 -3.10
CA LEU A 324 -7.44 33.91 -4.37
C LEU A 324 -7.98 34.73 -5.55
N ILE A 325 -9.22 35.22 -5.47
CA ILE A 325 -9.85 36.03 -6.53
C ILE A 325 -9.04 37.29 -6.83
N ALA A 326 -8.54 37.98 -5.79
CA ALA A 326 -7.73 39.19 -5.92
C ALA A 326 -6.42 38.99 -6.71
N LEU A 327 -5.93 37.75 -6.88
CA LEU A 327 -4.76 37.46 -7.72
C LEU A 327 -5.08 37.46 -9.23
N TYR A 328 -6.36 37.32 -9.59
CA TYR A 328 -6.82 37.19 -10.98
C TYR A 328 -7.64 38.39 -11.45
N GLU A 329 -8.29 39.10 -10.53
CA GLU A 329 -8.91 40.41 -10.80
C GLU A 329 -7.79 41.45 -10.94
N LYS A 330 -7.32 41.63 -12.18
CA LYS A 330 -6.38 42.70 -12.56
C LYS A 330 -7.11 43.99 -12.89
#